data_AF-A0A179IN09-F1
#
_entry.id   AF-A0A179IN09-F1
#
_cell.length_a   1.000
_cell.length_b   1.000
_cell.length_c   1.000
_cell.angle_alpha   90.00
_cell.angle_beta   90.00
_cell.angle_gamma   90.00
#
_symmetry.space_group_name_H-M   'P 1'
#
loop_
_entity.id
_entity.type
_entity.pdbx_description
1 polymer ?
#
loop_
_entity_poly.entity_id
_entity_poly.type
_entity_poly.pdbx_seq_one_letter_code
_entity_poly.pdbx_strand_id
1 'polypeptide(L)'
;MPAAGSPASSSSSSTSSDSDSASATSSTSFAMDSACPPSASVQVLRCMRCARAVETTSTDDIATAGMVRISHNLYYCERCAKTVGYK
;
A
#
# COMPACT_ATOMS: atom_id res chain seq x y z
N MET A 1 0.03 41.50 11.13
CA MET A 1 1.42 41.17 11.54
C MET A 1 1.38 40.76 13.00
N PRO A 2 1.67 39.51 13.42
CA PRO A 2 1.80 39.22 14.85
C PRO A 2 3.25 38.98 15.27
N ALA A 3 3.65 39.63 16.36
CA ALA A 3 4.88 39.39 17.11
C ALA A 3 4.54 38.62 18.41
N ALA A 4 5.52 37.85 18.88
CA ALA A 4 5.44 36.81 19.91
C ALA A 4 5.22 37.29 21.35
N GLY A 5 4.76 36.37 22.22
CA GLY A 5 4.83 36.49 23.68
C GLY A 5 4.11 35.34 24.41
N SER A 6 4.87 34.37 24.89
CA SER A 6 4.51 33.42 25.98
C SER A 6 5.30 33.85 27.24
N PRO A 7 4.96 33.51 28.52
CA PRO A 7 4.61 32.16 28.99
C PRO A 7 3.78 31.98 30.31
N ALA A 8 3.61 30.70 30.73
CA ALA A 8 3.51 30.13 32.10
C ALA A 8 2.18 30.26 32.90
N SER A 9 1.67 29.31 33.72
CA SER A 9 2.02 27.94 34.16
C SER A 9 0.91 27.40 35.11
N SER A 10 0.70 26.07 35.19
CA SER A 10 0.33 25.29 36.41
C SER A 10 -0.18 23.88 36.02
N SER A 11 0.11 22.73 36.65
CA SER A 11 1.01 22.30 37.73
C SER A 11 1.09 20.76 37.72
N SER A 12 2.23 20.22 38.17
CA SER A 12 2.44 18.95 38.91
C SER A 12 1.95 17.60 38.36
N SER A 13 2.91 16.72 38.03
CA SER A 13 3.29 15.61 38.92
C SER A 13 4.58 14.93 38.41
N SER A 14 5.48 14.70 39.35
CA SER A 14 6.73 13.96 39.19
C SER A 14 6.47 12.47 39.35
N THR A 15 6.95 11.65 38.42
CA THR A 15 7.22 10.23 38.66
C THR A 15 8.59 9.92 38.09
N SER A 16 9.58 9.82 38.97
CA SER A 16 10.83 9.11 38.72
C SER A 16 10.49 7.64 38.47
N SER A 17 11.00 7.09 37.37
CA SER A 17 11.01 5.66 37.16
C SER A 17 12.47 5.23 37.06
N ASP A 18 12.97 4.75 38.20
CA ASP A 18 14.20 4.00 38.30
C ASP A 18 14.05 2.67 37.56
N SER A 19 15.04 2.33 36.75
CA SER A 19 15.30 0.94 36.37
C SER A 19 16.79 0.79 36.12
N ASP A 20 17.47 0.41 37.19
CA ASP A 20 18.83 -0.07 37.20
C ASP A 20 18.98 -1.43 36.49
N SER A 21 20.16 -1.60 35.89
CA SER A 21 20.86 -2.88 35.72
C SER A 21 20.26 -3.89 34.73
N ALA A 22 21.00 -4.63 33.92
CA ALA A 22 22.41 -4.67 33.57
C ALA A 22 22.52 -5.73 32.43
N SER A 23 23.70 -5.77 31.83
CA SER A 23 24.29 -6.96 31.19
C SER A 23 23.96 -7.19 29.72
N ALA A 24 25.01 -6.94 28.93
CA ALA A 24 25.17 -7.43 27.58
C ALA A 24 24.94 -8.95 27.50
N THR A 25 24.18 -9.39 26.51
CA THR A 25 24.41 -10.68 25.87
C THR A 25 23.71 -10.70 24.51
N SER A 26 24.48 -11.13 23.50
CA SER A 26 23.98 -11.82 22.32
C SER A 26 23.30 -10.96 21.25
N SER A 27 24.14 -10.49 20.31
CA SER A 27 24.05 -10.80 18.89
C SER A 27 22.66 -11.11 18.31
N THR A 28 22.29 -10.33 17.30
CA THR A 28 21.24 -10.63 16.30
C THR A 28 19.81 -10.69 16.86
N SER A 29 19.29 -9.55 17.33
CA SER A 29 17.87 -9.31 17.13
C SER A 29 17.67 -9.17 15.62
N PHE A 30 17.09 -10.21 15.01
CA PHE A 30 16.47 -10.09 13.70
C PHE A 30 15.55 -8.88 13.80
N ALA A 31 15.97 -7.77 13.18
CA ALA A 31 15.08 -6.64 12.95
C ALA A 31 13.82 -7.29 12.40
N MET A 32 12.70 -7.13 13.12
CA MET A 32 11.40 -7.52 12.60
C MET A 32 11.31 -6.81 11.27
N ASP A 33 11.52 -7.61 10.25
CA ASP A 33 11.37 -7.30 8.85
C ASP A 33 10.18 -6.36 8.80
N SER A 34 10.43 -5.12 8.41
CA SER A 34 9.36 -4.24 8.00
C SER A 34 8.80 -4.88 6.74
N ALA A 35 8.09 -5.99 6.90
CA ALA A 35 7.13 -6.54 5.99
C ALA A 35 6.08 -5.44 5.88
N CYS A 36 6.39 -4.48 5.02
CA CYS A 36 5.42 -3.58 4.45
C CYS A 36 4.23 -4.48 4.13
N PRO A 37 3.05 -4.25 4.73
CA PRO A 37 1.90 -5.10 4.47
C PRO A 37 1.76 -5.22 2.95
N PRO A 38 1.52 -6.42 2.39
CA PRO A 38 1.48 -6.59 0.95
C PRO A 38 0.53 -5.53 0.40
N SER A 39 1.10 -4.55 -0.30
CA SER A 39 0.36 -3.37 -0.73
C SER A 39 -0.56 -3.81 -1.85
N ALA A 40 -1.74 -4.30 -1.48
CA ALA A 40 -2.79 -4.66 -2.39
C ALA A 40 -3.33 -3.37 -3.01
N SER A 41 -2.73 -2.96 -4.13
CA SER A 41 -3.20 -1.81 -4.89
C SER A 41 -4.38 -2.22 -5.76
N VAL A 42 -5.41 -1.38 -5.79
CA VAL A 42 -6.56 -1.56 -6.69
C VAL A 42 -6.26 -0.80 -7.98
N GLN A 43 -6.35 -1.48 -9.11
CA GLN A 43 -6.22 -0.90 -10.43
C GLN A 43 -7.53 -1.09 -11.20
N VAL A 44 -7.97 -0.04 -11.88
CA VAL A 44 -9.15 -0.09 -12.74
C VAL A 44 -8.69 -0.28 -14.18
N LEU A 45 -9.02 -1.42 -14.75
CA LEU A 45 -8.74 -1.76 -16.15
C LEU A 45 -9.94 -1.37 -17.00
N ARG A 46 -9.69 -0.80 -18.19
CA ARG A 46 -10.74 -0.42 -19.14
C ARG A 46 -10.50 -1.03 -20.51
N CYS A 47 -11.53 -1.66 -21.05
CA CYS A 47 -11.50 -2.14 -22.42
C CYS A 47 -11.53 -0.96 -23.40
N MET A 48 -10.49 -0.83 -24.22
CA MET A 48 -10.38 0.30 -25.18
C MET A 48 -11.39 0.24 -26.34
N ARG A 49 -12.09 -0.89 -26.55
CA ARG A 49 -13.14 -1.02 -27.59
C ARG A 49 -14.55 -0.73 -27.09
N CYS A 50 -14.94 -1.25 -25.93
CA CYS A 50 -16.31 -1.15 -25.42
C CYS A 50 -16.44 -0.35 -24.12
N ALA A 51 -15.35 0.26 -23.65
CA ALA A 51 -15.27 1.06 -22.42
C ALA A 51 -15.65 0.32 -21.12
N ARG A 52 -15.83 -1.01 -21.16
CA ARG A 52 -16.08 -1.84 -19.97
C ARG A 52 -14.94 -1.67 -18.98
N ALA A 53 -15.27 -1.24 -17.76
CA ALA A 53 -14.34 -1.14 -16.65
C ALA A 53 -14.44 -2.39 -15.76
N VAL A 54 -13.30 -2.87 -15.27
CA VAL A 54 -13.21 -3.94 -14.27
C VAL A 54 -12.15 -3.53 -13.26
N GLU A 55 -12.44 -3.75 -11.98
CA GLU A 55 -11.52 -3.49 -10.88
C GLU A 55 -10.71 -4.76 -10.61
N THR A 56 -9.40 -4.63 -10.59
CA THR A 56 -8.47 -5.72 -10.30
C THR A 56 -7.55 -5.29 -9.17
N THR A 57 -7.40 -6.14 -8.16
CA THR A 57 -6.42 -5.93 -7.10
C THR A 57 -5.08 -6.51 -7.57
N SER A 58 -3.94 -5.94 -7.17
CA SER A 58 -2.59 -6.37 -7.63
C SER A 58 -2.26 -7.86 -7.43
N THR A 59 -3.06 -8.59 -6.66
CA THR A 59 -2.92 -10.03 -6.43
C THR A 59 -3.77 -10.88 -7.38
N ASP A 60 -4.66 -10.26 -8.17
CA ASP A 60 -5.58 -10.93 -9.07
C ASP A 60 -4.93 -11.17 -10.44
N ASP A 61 -5.09 -12.40 -10.96
CA ASP A 61 -4.70 -12.72 -12.32
C ASP A 61 -5.65 -12.03 -13.31
N ILE A 62 -5.11 -11.15 -14.17
CA ILE A 62 -5.88 -10.37 -15.16
C ILE A 62 -6.76 -11.26 -16.06
N ALA A 63 -6.32 -12.50 -16.30
CA ALA A 63 -7.08 -13.51 -17.04
C ALA A 63 -8.37 -13.92 -16.31
N THR A 64 -8.33 -14.02 -14.98
CA THR A 64 -9.49 -14.34 -14.13
C THR A 64 -10.54 -13.23 -14.16
N ALA A 65 -10.11 -11.97 -14.31
CA ALA A 65 -10.97 -10.80 -14.47
C ALA A 65 -11.65 -10.70 -15.86
N GLY A 66 -11.43 -11.64 -16.78
CA GLY A 66 -11.99 -11.61 -18.14
C GLY A 66 -11.43 -10.47 -19.00
N MET A 67 -10.23 -10.01 -18.66
CA MET A 67 -9.47 -8.99 -19.38
C MET A 67 -8.28 -9.65 -20.10
N VAL A 68 -8.01 -9.23 -21.32
CA VAL A 68 -6.89 -9.67 -22.14
C VAL A 68 -5.95 -8.49 -22.30
N ARG A 69 -4.68 -8.65 -21.87
CA ARG A 69 -3.64 -7.64 -22.04
C ARG A 69 -3.07 -7.73 -23.47
N ILE A 70 -3.21 -6.66 -24.23
CA ILE A 70 -2.68 -6.56 -25.60
C ILE A 70 -1.30 -5.91 -25.61
N SER A 71 -1.07 -4.98 -24.68
CA SER A 71 0.20 -4.27 -24.52
C SER A 71 0.32 -3.71 -23.10
N HIS A 72 1.42 -3.03 -22.79
CA HIS A 72 1.63 -2.35 -21.52
C HIS A 72 0.51 -1.32 -21.28
N ASN A 73 -0.25 -1.52 -20.21
CA ASN A 73 -1.46 -0.73 -19.87
C ASN A 73 -2.60 -0.76 -20.92
N LEU A 74 -2.59 -1.68 -21.90
CA LEU A 74 -3.63 -1.78 -22.92
C LEU A 74 -4.41 -3.09 -22.77
N TYR A 75 -5.72 -2.96 -22.56
CA TYR A 75 -6.59 -4.08 -22.22
C TYR A 75 -7.86 -4.12 -23.07
N TYR A 76 -8.30 -5.33 -23.41
CA TYR A 76 -9.62 -5.61 -23.97
C TYR A 76 -10.38 -6.57 -23.08
N CYS A 77 -11.70 -6.47 -23.04
CA CYS A 77 -12.50 -7.54 -22.47
C CYS A 77 -12.44 -8.77 -23.38
N GLU A 78 -12.69 -9.94 -22.80
CA GLU A 78 -12.63 -11.24 -23.48
C GLU A 78 -13.43 -11.27 -24.80
N ARG A 79 -14.60 -10.62 -24.83
CA ARG A 79 -15.44 -10.52 -26.03
C ARG A 79 -14.74 -9.72 -27.13
N CYS A 80 -14.21 -8.55 -26.79
CA CYS A 80 -13.53 -7.70 -27.75
C CYS A 80 -12.25 -8.36 -28.25
N ALA A 81 -11.47 -9.01 -27.37
CA ALA A 81 -10.26 -9.73 -27.75
C ALA A 81 -10.57 -10.82 -28.79
N LYS A 82 -11.60 -11.66 -28.55
CA LYS A 82 -12.04 -12.69 -29.51
C LYS A 82 -12.45 -12.11 -30.85
N THR A 83 -13.19 -10.99 -30.88
CA THR A 83 -13.62 -10.36 -32.14
C THR A 83 -12.45 -9.81 -32.97
N VAL A 84 -11.36 -9.37 -32.34
CA VAL A 84 -10.16 -8.90 -33.07
C VAL A 84 -9.08 -9.98 -33.24
N GLY A 85 -9.31 -11.21 -32.77
CA GLY A 85 -8.39 -12.33 -32.93
C GLY A 85 -7.23 -12.38 -31.93
N TYR A 86 -7.35 -11.70 -30.78
CA TYR A 86 -6.40 -11.86 -29.67
C TYR A 86 -6.83 -13.05 -28.79
N LYS A 87 -5.86 -13.88 -28.39
CA LYS A 87 -6.05 -15.15 -27.66
C LYS A 87 -5.58 -15.02 -26.22
#